data_AF-A0A9P1CB47-F1
#
_entry.id   AF-A0A9P1CB47-F1
#
_cell.length_a   1.000
_cell.length_b   1.000
_cell.length_c   1.000
_cell.angle_alpha   90.00
_cell.angle_beta   90.00
_cell.angle_gamma   90.00
#
_symmetry.space_group_name_H-M   'P 1'
#
loop_
_entity.id
_entity.type
_entity.pdbx_description
1 polymer ?
#
loop_
_entity_poly.entity_id
_entity_poly.type
_entity_poly.pdbx_seq_one_letter_code
_entity_poly.pdbx_strand_id
1 'polypeptide(L)'
;IWQHTYILNASCDHFGLGPAAGFLVTGASRSGTRFLTNLFQGLGMNVSHHSDPVRGADGAVSWVHGFHRSGCVVPSWQSPRFFSKAFLMLRDPLKQIPSRAESTDDFDWLEFARCAADFGPLGPSTSATAVDRLRLALKHYVLQNSFVEKYAEKSFWLEDLDAHHPATLDIILGLCEEFASTACNEVKLRTLISGALPIDSEPLGVGWPQLAFIDRPFAAMAQTLIRRHGKDISVDDQLPEMGWGFHCDFNNDLWSCALPPEAESLLDRSFSLEDMIRSKDTALCAKKLPPLNGSMVLSVSVARTGSETLSRMLESTGLNLHDHQCNAHTLLEHGAGHVIVSLRHPVSRIVSGMQWHTHVYNMTLAIGAFLNSSSSKLSIAGATGAHNEQSERSDRGQFSHGAYDLQHKVFSFDDFNHSYVDALRNTSDPNHRIALDVQYRPYSNSVFMPVVDFYIKGLTNEERGRVSFVCTCTLKEDMDRVSKELNLNLDTEILSHESVSSSDDPEVQLQWLSQRNIDWIREIYAADEAFYLQHCSHCEPNAKPHD
;
A
#
# COMPACT_ATOMS: atom_id res chain seq x y z
N ILE A 1 21.13 -14.80 18.62
CA ILE A 1 19.69 -14.82 18.97
C ILE A 1 19.41 -14.08 20.28
N TRP A 2 20.29 -14.11 21.30
CA TRP A 2 20.42 -13.01 22.28
C TRP A 2 21.87 -12.83 22.76
N GLN A 3 22.52 -11.73 22.37
CA GLN A 3 23.62 -11.12 23.13
C GLN A 3 23.28 -9.66 23.51
N HIS A 4 22.03 -9.21 23.28
CA HIS A 4 21.72 -7.82 22.89
C HIS A 4 20.65 -7.10 23.74
N THR A 5 20.42 -7.49 25.00
CA THR A 5 19.37 -6.85 25.83
C THR A 5 19.83 -6.47 27.22
N TYR A 6 19.53 -5.22 27.57
CA TYR A 6 19.31 -4.75 28.93
C TYR A 6 17.88 -4.17 28.98
N ILE A 7 17.02 -4.73 29.84
CA ILE A 7 15.91 -3.95 30.42
C ILE A 7 16.44 -3.42 31.74
N LEU A 8 17.12 -2.28 31.68
CA LEU A 8 17.52 -1.54 32.87
C LEU A 8 17.44 -0.06 32.53
N ASN A 9 16.20 0.44 32.47
CA ASN A 9 15.99 1.84 32.79
C ASN A 9 16.12 1.92 34.32
N ALA A 10 17.01 2.76 34.86
CA ALA A 10 17.09 3.00 36.30
C ALA A 10 15.79 3.59 36.89
N SER A 11 14.86 4.01 36.02
CA SER A 11 13.49 4.44 36.35
C SER A 11 12.46 3.31 36.19
N CYS A 12 12.80 2.23 35.49
CA CYS A 12 12.07 0.97 35.57
C CYS A 12 12.60 0.26 36.82
N ASP A 13 11.98 0.49 37.97
CA ASP A 13 12.22 -0.24 39.23
C ASP A 13 11.81 -1.74 39.13
N HIS A 14 12.02 -2.37 37.97
CA HIS A 14 11.82 -3.79 37.74
C HIS A 14 12.99 -4.58 38.33
N PHE A 15 13.14 -4.52 39.66
CA PHE A 15 14.03 -5.40 40.42
C PHE A 15 13.39 -6.78 40.58
N GLY A 16 13.11 -7.45 39.46
CA GLY A 16 12.53 -8.79 39.48
C GLY A 16 13.56 -9.84 39.88
N LEU A 17 13.36 -10.51 41.02
CA LEU A 17 14.17 -11.66 41.48
C LEU A 17 13.91 -12.96 40.70
N GLY A 18 13.06 -12.94 39.67
CA GLY A 18 12.77 -14.11 38.82
C GLY A 18 13.99 -14.53 37.99
N PRO A 19 14.11 -15.81 37.61
CA PRO A 19 15.22 -16.31 36.81
C PRO A 19 15.31 -15.64 35.44
N ALA A 20 16.52 -15.62 34.87
CA ALA A 20 16.80 -15.17 33.51
C ALA A 20 16.28 -16.19 32.47
N ALA A 21 14.96 -16.33 32.36
CA ALA A 21 14.28 -17.22 31.43
C ALA A 21 12.84 -16.73 31.26
N GLY A 22 12.34 -16.65 30.04
CA GLY A 22 11.00 -16.11 29.74
C GLY A 22 10.93 -15.43 28.38
N PHE A 23 9.76 -14.90 28.02
CA PHE A 23 9.54 -14.19 26.76
C PHE A 23 9.24 -12.70 26.96
N LEU A 24 9.49 -11.91 25.92
CA LEU A 24 9.09 -10.51 25.83
C LEU A 24 8.10 -10.34 24.68
N VAL A 25 6.93 -9.76 24.95
CA VAL A 25 6.10 -9.19 23.87
C VAL A 25 6.19 -7.67 23.94
N THR A 26 6.57 -7.04 22.83
CA THR A 26 6.79 -5.60 22.80
C THR A 26 6.47 -4.98 21.45
N GLY A 27 6.34 -3.68 21.42
CA GLY A 27 6.05 -2.87 20.24
C GLY A 27 6.07 -1.39 20.62
N ALA A 28 5.62 -0.52 19.72
CA ALA A 28 5.41 0.88 20.04
C ALA A 28 4.39 1.05 21.18
N SER A 29 4.50 2.15 21.93
CA SER A 29 3.57 2.41 23.03
C SER A 29 2.12 2.57 22.55
N ARG A 30 1.13 2.28 23.40
CA ARG A 30 -0.31 2.27 23.09
C ARG A 30 -0.75 1.20 22.07
N SER A 31 0.06 0.14 21.94
CA SER A 31 -0.23 -1.07 21.16
C SER A 31 -1.14 -2.08 21.85
N GLY A 32 -1.64 -1.80 23.07
CA GLY A 32 -2.48 -2.72 23.85
C GLY A 32 -1.73 -3.73 24.72
N THR A 33 -0.49 -3.42 25.14
CA THR A 33 0.30 -4.25 26.08
C THR A 33 -0.48 -4.71 27.30
N ARG A 34 -1.23 -3.81 27.96
CA ARG A 34 -1.96 -4.14 29.20
C ARG A 34 -3.10 -5.15 28.97
N PHE A 35 -3.80 -5.04 27.84
CA PHE A 35 -4.78 -6.06 27.43
C PHE A 35 -4.09 -7.42 27.31
N LEU A 36 -2.95 -7.46 26.61
CA LEU A 36 -2.22 -8.69 26.41
C LEU A 36 -1.59 -9.26 27.71
N THR A 37 -1.13 -8.40 28.62
CA THR A 37 -0.70 -8.82 29.97
C THR A 37 -1.84 -9.53 30.69
N ASN A 38 -3.03 -8.91 30.73
CA ASN A 38 -4.20 -9.49 31.37
C ASN A 38 -4.62 -10.81 30.70
N LEU A 39 -4.45 -10.92 29.38
CA LEU A 39 -4.72 -12.15 28.64
C LEU A 39 -3.82 -13.30 29.10
N PHE A 40 -2.50 -13.07 29.15
CA PHE A 40 -1.54 -14.08 29.64
C PHE A 40 -1.76 -14.43 31.11
N GLN A 41 -2.03 -13.44 31.97
CA GLN A 41 -2.36 -13.68 33.38
C GLN A 41 -3.65 -14.49 33.51
N GLY A 42 -4.66 -14.18 32.69
CA GLY A 42 -5.89 -14.95 32.59
C GLY A 42 -5.65 -16.40 32.20
N LEU A 43 -4.67 -16.67 31.33
CA LEU A 43 -4.25 -18.04 30.99
C LEU A 43 -3.55 -18.77 32.14
N GLY A 44 -3.12 -18.07 33.18
CA GLY A 44 -2.41 -18.63 34.34
C GLY A 44 -0.90 -18.38 34.32
N MET A 45 -0.43 -17.54 33.40
CA MET A 45 0.99 -17.20 33.29
C MET A 45 1.37 -16.09 34.27
N ASN A 46 2.57 -16.17 34.82
CA ASN A 46 3.19 -15.10 35.59
C ASN A 46 3.89 -14.11 34.65
N VAL A 47 3.11 -13.23 34.04
CA VAL A 47 3.58 -12.21 33.09
C VAL A 47 3.32 -10.82 33.65
N SER A 48 4.32 -9.94 33.58
CA SER A 48 4.23 -8.55 34.07
C SER A 48 4.04 -7.53 32.96
N HIS A 49 3.41 -6.42 33.29
CA HIS A 49 3.42 -5.19 32.50
C HIS A 49 4.56 -4.26 32.93
N HIS A 50 4.98 -3.31 32.07
CA HIS A 50 6.04 -2.35 32.40
C HIS A 50 5.73 -1.42 33.58
N SER A 51 4.45 -1.30 33.96
CA SER A 51 4.02 -0.51 35.13
C SER A 51 4.04 -1.29 36.43
N ASP A 52 4.29 -2.61 36.37
CA ASP A 52 4.21 -3.47 37.55
C ASP A 52 5.52 -3.38 38.35
N PRO A 53 5.49 -3.51 39.68
CA PRO A 53 6.70 -3.36 40.50
C PRO A 53 7.66 -4.55 40.39
N VAL A 54 7.18 -5.70 39.91
CA VAL A 54 7.95 -6.94 39.83
C VAL A 54 7.74 -7.59 38.47
N ARG A 55 8.84 -8.09 37.90
CA ARG A 55 8.81 -8.85 36.66
C ARG A 55 8.15 -10.23 36.87
N GLY A 56 7.33 -10.62 35.91
CA GLY A 56 6.75 -11.95 35.84
C GLY A 56 7.81 -13.03 35.62
N ALA A 57 7.61 -14.23 36.18
CA ALA A 57 8.53 -15.35 36.03
C ALA A 57 8.51 -15.97 34.62
N ASP A 58 7.39 -15.88 33.90
CA ASP A 58 7.21 -16.49 32.58
C ASP A 58 7.55 -15.51 31.45
N GLY A 59 7.36 -14.21 31.69
CA GLY A 59 7.65 -13.19 30.70
C GLY A 59 7.18 -11.79 31.07
N ALA A 60 7.28 -10.88 30.10
CA ALA A 60 6.80 -9.51 30.22
C ALA A 60 6.12 -9.03 28.93
N VAL A 61 5.10 -8.19 29.08
CA VAL A 61 4.52 -7.43 27.98
C VAL A 61 4.74 -5.94 28.26
N SER A 62 5.56 -5.30 27.45
CA SER A 62 6.08 -3.97 27.74
C SER A 62 6.27 -3.18 26.45
N TRP A 63 6.13 -1.85 26.45
CA TRP A 63 6.76 -1.03 25.40
C TRP A 63 8.19 -0.71 25.85
N VAL A 64 9.15 -1.49 25.34
CA VAL A 64 10.54 -1.46 25.81
C VAL A 64 11.30 -0.30 25.17
N HIS A 65 11.91 0.56 25.98
CA HIS A 65 12.96 1.45 25.50
C HIS A 65 14.30 0.71 25.52
N GLY A 66 14.79 0.33 24.33
CA GLY A 66 16.04 -0.44 24.16
C GLY A 66 17.33 0.39 24.31
N PHE A 67 17.26 1.61 24.84
CA PHE A 67 18.39 2.55 24.88
C PHE A 67 18.76 2.94 26.31
N HIS A 68 20.07 3.01 26.59
CA HIS A 68 20.58 3.39 27.90
C HIS A 68 20.56 4.92 28.09
N ARG A 69 20.03 5.36 29.24
CA ARG A 69 19.76 6.77 29.62
C ARG A 69 20.97 7.71 29.54
N SER A 70 22.18 7.19 29.69
CA SER A 70 23.41 7.98 29.79
C SER A 70 23.95 8.50 28.46
N GLY A 71 23.43 8.05 27.30
CA GLY A 71 23.97 8.47 26.00
C GLY A 71 23.72 7.53 24.81
N CYS A 72 22.58 6.83 24.76
CA CYS A 72 22.09 6.09 23.57
C CYS A 72 22.93 4.93 23.04
N VAL A 73 24.06 4.67 23.69
CA VAL A 73 24.89 3.48 23.45
C VAL A 73 24.03 2.23 23.48
N VAL A 74 24.14 1.44 22.40
CA VAL A 74 23.58 0.09 22.34
C VAL A 74 24.15 -0.69 23.53
N PRO A 75 23.33 -1.24 24.43
CA PRO A 75 23.84 -1.85 25.65
C PRO A 75 24.94 -2.90 25.35
N SER A 76 26.12 -2.77 25.98
CA SER A 76 27.28 -3.63 25.66
C SER A 76 27.07 -5.08 26.08
N TRP A 77 27.41 -6.02 25.19
CA TRP A 77 26.98 -7.44 25.13
C TRP A 77 27.37 -8.42 26.27
N GLN A 78 27.87 -7.97 27.43
CA GLN A 78 28.63 -8.83 28.35
C GLN A 78 27.86 -9.36 29.59
N SER A 79 26.53 -9.21 29.67
CA SER A 79 25.69 -9.64 30.82
C SER A 79 24.65 -10.72 30.48
N PRO A 80 24.15 -11.48 31.48
CA PRO A 80 23.21 -12.58 31.27
C PRO A 80 21.90 -12.14 30.58
N ARG A 81 21.35 -13.01 29.74
CA ARG A 81 20.15 -12.78 28.91
C ARG A 81 18.90 -12.57 29.77
N PHE A 82 18.22 -11.42 29.66
CA PHE A 82 17.01 -11.15 30.44
C PHE A 82 15.76 -11.90 29.93
N PHE A 83 15.63 -12.10 28.61
CA PHE A 83 14.59 -12.89 27.94
C PHE A 83 15.22 -13.87 26.97
N SER A 84 14.56 -15.01 26.79
CA SER A 84 14.96 -16.07 25.86
C SER A 84 14.34 -15.92 24.47
N LYS A 85 13.20 -15.23 24.35
CA LYS A 85 12.45 -14.98 23.12
C LYS A 85 11.82 -13.58 23.13
N ALA A 86 11.60 -13.00 21.96
CA ALA A 86 10.85 -11.77 21.82
C ALA A 86 9.92 -11.78 20.62
N PHE A 87 8.81 -11.09 20.77
CA PHE A 87 7.75 -11.01 19.79
C PHE A 87 7.36 -9.56 19.59
N LEU A 88 7.17 -9.18 18.33
CA LEU A 88 6.67 -7.87 17.95
C LEU A 88 5.15 -7.89 17.94
N MET A 89 4.53 -7.09 18.81
CA MET A 89 3.10 -6.82 18.78
C MET A 89 2.85 -5.51 18.05
N LEU A 90 2.03 -5.59 17.01
CA LEU A 90 1.62 -4.45 16.19
C LEU A 90 0.18 -4.08 16.50
N ARG A 91 -0.15 -2.81 16.29
CA ARG A 91 -1.49 -2.26 16.31
C ARG A 91 -1.66 -1.38 15.07
N ASP A 92 -2.88 -1.25 14.57
CA ASP A 92 -3.21 -0.34 13.48
C ASP A 92 -2.64 1.06 13.79
N PRO A 93 -1.74 1.60 12.95
CA PRO A 93 -1.14 2.90 13.18
C PRO A 93 -2.17 4.03 13.23
N LEU A 94 -3.27 3.95 12.48
CA LEU A 94 -4.34 4.95 12.55
C LEU A 94 -5.06 4.94 13.89
N LYS A 95 -4.97 3.84 14.65
CA LYS A 95 -5.44 3.77 16.05
C LYS A 95 -4.33 4.12 17.05
N GLN A 96 -3.14 3.59 16.84
CA GLN A 96 -2.05 3.67 17.79
C GLN A 96 -1.41 5.06 17.87
N ILE A 97 -1.16 5.68 16.71
CA ILE A 97 -0.47 6.98 16.61
C ILE A 97 -1.27 8.09 17.30
N PRO A 98 -2.57 8.32 16.98
CA PRO A 98 -3.36 9.32 17.71
C PRO A 98 -3.55 8.97 19.18
N SER A 99 -3.77 7.69 19.53
CA SER A 99 -3.85 7.26 20.94
C SER A 99 -2.57 7.58 21.72
N ARG A 100 -1.41 7.52 21.05
CA ARG A 100 -0.14 7.94 21.63
C ARG A 100 -0.02 9.46 21.70
N ALA A 101 -0.40 10.19 20.65
CA ALA A 101 -0.35 11.65 20.60
C ALA A 101 -1.22 12.34 21.65
N GLU A 102 -2.33 11.72 22.05
CA GLU A 102 -3.25 12.22 23.09
C GLU A 102 -2.82 11.87 24.52
N SER A 103 -1.90 10.92 24.68
CA SER A 103 -1.50 10.46 26.01
C SER A 103 -0.74 11.54 26.77
N THR A 104 -1.19 11.84 27.99
CA THR A 104 -0.52 12.73 28.95
C THR A 104 0.55 12.02 29.78
N ASP A 105 0.89 10.78 29.43
CA ASP A 105 2.00 10.04 30.06
C ASP A 105 3.32 10.72 29.65
N ASP A 106 3.69 11.79 30.37
CA ASP A 106 4.74 12.76 30.03
C ASP A 106 6.19 12.24 30.08
N PHE A 107 6.47 11.05 30.63
CA PHE A 107 7.85 10.65 30.98
C PHE A 107 8.76 10.27 29.80
N ASP A 108 8.60 9.06 29.23
CA ASP A 108 9.62 8.44 28.37
C ASP A 108 9.73 9.06 26.96
N TRP A 109 8.76 9.91 26.61
CA TRP A 109 8.61 10.61 25.32
C TRP A 109 9.92 11.18 24.77
N LEU A 110 10.60 11.97 25.59
CA LEU A 110 11.85 12.65 25.27
C LEU A 110 13.06 11.72 25.41
N GLU A 111 12.97 10.68 26.22
CA GLU A 111 14.10 9.78 26.50
C GLU A 111 14.38 8.86 25.30
N PHE A 112 13.34 8.29 24.67
CA PHE A 112 13.51 7.58 23.39
C PHE A 112 13.99 8.51 22.29
N ALA A 113 13.41 9.71 22.22
CA ALA A 113 13.71 10.68 21.17
C ALA A 113 15.16 11.17 21.21
N ARG A 114 15.84 11.14 22.37
CA ARG A 114 17.28 11.40 22.49
C ARG A 114 18.15 10.34 21.81
N CYS A 115 17.62 9.13 21.64
CA CYS A 115 18.32 7.99 21.09
C CYS A 115 17.92 7.62 19.67
N ALA A 116 17.16 8.53 19.03
CA ALA A 116 16.90 8.48 17.62
C ALA A 116 17.21 9.81 16.96
N ALA A 117 17.96 9.78 15.86
CA ALA A 117 18.44 10.99 15.20
C ALA A 117 17.29 11.84 14.63
N ASP A 118 16.19 11.18 14.27
CA ASP A 118 15.12 11.76 13.45
C ASP A 118 14.14 12.66 14.24
N PHE A 119 14.39 12.85 15.53
CA PHE A 119 13.66 13.80 16.37
C PHE A 119 14.22 15.23 16.30
N GLY A 120 15.49 15.40 15.88
CA GLY A 120 16.12 16.73 15.78
C GLY A 120 16.19 17.47 17.13
N PRO A 121 16.11 18.81 17.16
CA PRO A 121 16.20 19.57 18.40
C PRO A 121 14.87 19.49 19.16
N LEU A 122 14.78 18.53 20.06
CA LEU A 122 13.72 18.44 21.07
C LEU A 122 13.79 19.67 21.98
N GLY A 123 13.06 20.73 21.62
CA GLY A 123 12.79 21.82 22.54
C GLY A 123 12.03 21.26 23.75
N PRO A 124 12.45 21.52 25.00
CA PRO A 124 11.75 21.07 26.20
C PRO A 124 10.50 21.94 26.40
N SER A 125 9.53 21.82 25.49
CA SER A 125 8.34 22.65 25.53
C SER A 125 7.13 21.81 25.86
N THR A 126 6.62 22.05 27.07
CA THR A 126 5.25 21.76 27.50
C THR A 126 4.18 22.45 26.62
N SER A 127 4.55 23.14 25.53
CA SER A 127 3.67 23.79 24.56
C SER A 127 3.55 23.05 23.21
N ALA A 128 3.93 21.78 23.10
CA ALA A 128 3.84 21.04 21.84
C ALA A 128 2.39 21.07 21.31
N THR A 129 2.21 21.48 20.05
CA THR A 129 0.88 21.51 19.43
C THR A 129 0.36 20.08 19.23
N ALA A 130 -0.95 19.92 18.99
CA ALA A 130 -1.51 18.60 18.66
C ALA A 130 -0.82 17.98 17.43
N VAL A 131 -0.45 18.80 16.45
CA VAL A 131 0.30 18.38 15.25
C VAL A 131 1.70 17.90 15.59
N ASP A 132 2.41 18.59 16.48
CA ASP A 132 3.75 18.18 16.91
C ASP A 132 3.72 16.85 17.67
N ARG A 133 2.74 16.68 18.58
CA ARG A 133 2.55 15.39 19.27
C ARG A 133 2.24 14.26 18.31
N LEU A 134 1.43 14.52 17.28
CA LEU A 134 1.10 13.54 16.26
C LEU A 134 2.32 13.19 15.39
N ARG A 135 3.14 14.18 15.02
CA ARG A 135 4.42 13.97 14.34
C ARG A 135 5.35 13.08 15.15
N LEU A 136 5.53 13.40 16.44
CA LEU A 136 6.38 12.63 17.35
C LEU A 136 5.86 11.21 17.56
N ALA A 137 4.54 11.02 17.68
CA ALA A 137 3.91 9.72 17.77
C ALA A 137 4.15 8.86 16.52
N LEU A 138 4.04 9.46 15.33
CA LEU A 138 4.30 8.80 14.06
C LEU A 138 5.77 8.35 13.95
N LYS A 139 6.72 9.23 14.30
CA LYS A 139 8.15 8.87 14.36
C LYS A 139 8.42 7.75 15.34
N HIS A 140 7.85 7.85 16.54
CA HIS A 140 7.98 6.83 17.57
C HIS A 140 7.44 5.47 17.10
N TYR A 141 6.28 5.45 16.43
CA TYR A 141 5.70 4.22 15.87
C TYR A 141 6.69 3.51 14.94
N VAL A 142 7.23 4.24 13.95
CA VAL A 142 8.17 3.67 12.98
C VAL A 142 9.45 3.22 13.66
N LEU A 143 10.12 4.10 14.41
CA LEU A 143 11.44 3.82 14.98
C LEU A 143 11.38 2.65 15.97
N GLN A 144 10.39 2.63 16.86
CA GLN A 144 10.26 1.60 17.90
C GLN A 144 9.87 0.25 17.29
N ASN A 145 8.89 0.20 16.38
CA ASN A 145 8.50 -1.06 15.75
C ASN A 145 9.62 -1.62 14.87
N SER A 146 10.32 -0.78 14.10
CA SER A 146 11.46 -1.20 13.27
C SER A 146 12.63 -1.71 14.12
N PHE A 147 12.88 -1.08 15.27
CA PHE A 147 13.90 -1.54 16.21
C PHE A 147 13.55 -2.92 16.76
N VAL A 148 12.32 -3.11 17.24
CA VAL A 148 11.86 -4.40 17.78
C VAL A 148 11.84 -5.48 16.69
N GLU A 149 11.41 -5.15 15.48
CA GLU A 149 11.39 -6.05 14.32
C GLU A 149 12.75 -6.71 14.08
N LYS A 150 13.87 -5.97 14.23
CA LYS A 150 15.24 -6.49 14.06
C LYS A 150 15.59 -7.63 15.03
N TYR A 151 14.89 -7.74 16.16
CA TYR A 151 15.20 -8.71 17.22
C TYR A 151 14.05 -9.67 17.55
N ALA A 152 12.85 -9.43 17.01
CA ALA A 152 11.69 -10.29 17.25
C ALA A 152 11.81 -11.60 16.45
N GLU A 153 11.40 -12.71 17.06
CA GLU A 153 11.31 -14.00 16.38
C GLU A 153 10.11 -14.05 15.43
N LYS A 154 9.00 -13.45 15.86
CA LYS A 154 7.75 -13.35 15.12
C LYS A 154 7.05 -12.04 15.45
N SER A 155 6.15 -11.64 14.56
CA SER A 155 5.25 -10.50 14.75
C SER A 155 3.79 -10.94 14.67
N PHE A 156 2.90 -10.25 15.36
CA PHE A 156 1.46 -10.40 15.21
C PHE A 156 0.72 -9.08 15.44
N TRP A 157 -0.50 -8.97 14.90
CA TRP A 157 -1.37 -7.83 15.14
C TRP A 157 -2.27 -8.10 16.33
N LEU A 158 -2.45 -7.10 17.19
CA LEU A 158 -3.34 -7.22 18.32
C LEU A 158 -4.79 -7.42 17.86
N GLU A 159 -5.22 -6.69 16.83
CA GLU A 159 -6.57 -6.75 16.28
C GLU A 159 -6.92 -8.13 15.71
N ASP A 160 -5.91 -8.95 15.38
CA ASP A 160 -6.11 -10.31 14.89
C ASP A 160 -6.51 -11.30 16.00
N LEU A 161 -6.37 -10.92 17.27
CA LEU A 161 -6.89 -11.71 18.39
C LEU A 161 -8.41 -11.75 18.39
N ASP A 162 -9.05 -10.60 18.18
CA ASP A 162 -10.53 -10.48 18.15
C ASP A 162 -11.11 -11.14 16.89
N ALA A 163 -10.40 -11.08 15.77
CA ALA A 163 -10.74 -11.76 14.53
C ALA A 163 -10.52 -13.28 14.57
N HIS A 164 -9.98 -13.81 15.69
CA HIS A 164 -9.64 -15.21 15.86
C HIS A 164 -8.69 -15.74 14.77
N HIS A 165 -7.77 -14.90 14.32
CA HIS A 165 -6.84 -15.26 13.27
C HIS A 165 -5.91 -16.39 13.73
N PRO A 166 -5.86 -17.55 13.05
CA PRO A 166 -5.14 -18.73 13.53
C PRO A 166 -3.67 -18.45 13.86
N ALA A 167 -2.95 -17.74 12.99
CA ALA A 167 -1.53 -17.46 13.19
C ALA A 167 -1.22 -16.67 14.48
N THR A 168 -2.12 -15.77 14.88
CA THR A 168 -1.95 -14.97 16.11
C THR A 168 -2.26 -15.82 17.33
N LEU A 169 -3.33 -16.62 17.28
CA LEU A 169 -3.67 -17.56 18.35
C LEU A 169 -2.55 -18.60 18.55
N ASP A 170 -1.96 -19.12 17.48
CA ASP A 170 -0.85 -20.07 17.52
C ASP A 170 0.38 -19.48 18.21
N ILE A 171 0.67 -18.18 18.02
CA ILE A 171 1.77 -17.50 18.72
C ILE A 171 1.48 -17.41 20.22
N ILE A 172 0.28 -16.99 20.61
CA ILE A 172 -0.10 -16.86 22.03
C ILE A 172 -0.14 -18.22 22.72
N LEU A 173 -0.72 -19.23 22.08
CA LEU A 173 -0.77 -20.60 22.61
C LEU A 173 0.62 -21.20 22.69
N GLY A 174 1.46 -21.05 21.66
CA GLY A 174 2.85 -21.54 21.69
C GLY A 174 3.68 -20.91 22.80
N LEU A 175 3.53 -19.59 23.03
CA LEU A 175 4.13 -18.91 24.18
C LEU A 175 3.64 -19.47 25.51
N CYS A 176 2.34 -19.69 25.61
CA CYS A 176 1.76 -20.26 26.81
C CYS A 176 2.29 -21.69 27.05
N GLU A 177 2.27 -22.57 26.06
CA GLU A 177 2.70 -23.96 26.18
C GLU A 177 4.19 -24.08 26.53
N GLU A 178 5.01 -23.17 26.02
CA GLU A 178 6.45 -23.18 26.26
C GLU A 178 6.83 -22.65 27.64
N PHE A 179 6.15 -21.60 28.13
CA PHE A 179 6.58 -20.87 29.34
C PHE A 179 5.66 -21.05 30.54
N ALA A 180 4.39 -21.41 30.37
CA ALA A 180 3.47 -21.55 31.49
C ALA A 180 3.74 -22.84 32.27
N SER A 181 3.58 -22.76 33.60
CA SER A 181 3.57 -23.94 34.48
C SER A 181 2.25 -24.74 34.41
N THR A 182 1.24 -24.22 33.72
CA THR A 182 -0.11 -24.79 33.62
C THR A 182 -0.50 -25.10 32.17
N ALA A 183 -1.38 -26.08 31.98
CA ALA A 183 -1.88 -26.43 30.65
C ALA A 183 -2.64 -25.26 29.99
N CYS A 184 -2.21 -24.88 28.80
CA CYS A 184 -2.83 -23.85 27.99
C CYS A 184 -4.06 -24.41 27.29
N ASN A 185 -5.15 -23.65 27.32
CA ASN A 185 -6.45 -24.09 26.82
C ASN A 185 -6.99 -23.05 25.85
N GLU A 186 -7.13 -23.42 24.58
CA GLU A 186 -7.67 -22.57 23.52
C GLU A 186 -9.08 -22.05 23.85
N VAL A 187 -9.95 -22.88 24.42
CA VAL A 187 -11.30 -22.47 24.84
C VAL A 187 -11.22 -21.36 25.89
N LYS A 188 -10.27 -21.48 26.82
CA LYS A 188 -10.02 -20.45 27.84
C LYS A 188 -9.49 -19.16 27.20
N LEU A 189 -8.54 -19.26 26.26
CA LEU A 189 -8.03 -18.11 25.50
C LEU A 189 -9.16 -17.37 24.79
N ARG A 190 -9.99 -18.08 24.02
CA ARG A 190 -11.14 -17.51 23.30
C ARG A 190 -12.17 -16.87 24.23
N THR A 191 -12.41 -17.49 25.40
CA THR A 191 -13.30 -16.91 26.43
C THR A 191 -12.74 -15.61 27.00
N LEU A 192 -11.43 -15.54 27.26
CA LEU A 192 -10.78 -14.34 27.75
C LEU A 192 -10.80 -13.20 26.72
N ILE A 193 -10.56 -13.52 25.44
CA ILE A 193 -10.67 -12.54 24.33
C ILE A 193 -12.10 -12.00 24.26
N SER A 194 -13.10 -12.89 24.25
CA SER A 194 -14.52 -12.50 24.14
C SER A 194 -15.05 -11.72 25.34
N GLY A 195 -14.49 -11.96 26.53
CA GLY A 195 -14.87 -11.29 27.78
C GLY A 195 -14.11 -9.99 28.05
N ALA A 196 -13.06 -9.69 27.27
CA ALA A 196 -12.35 -8.45 27.39
C ALA A 196 -13.17 -7.30 26.79
N LEU A 197 -13.04 -6.10 27.36
CA LEU A 197 -13.60 -4.91 26.72
C LEU A 197 -12.98 -4.77 25.32
N PRO A 198 -13.78 -4.41 24.30
CA PRO A 198 -13.25 -4.22 22.97
C PRO A 198 -12.09 -3.23 23.01
N ILE A 199 -11.11 -3.41 22.14
CA ILE A 199 -9.94 -2.52 21.97
C ILE A 199 -10.38 -1.16 21.33
N ASP A 200 -11.69 -0.89 21.34
CA ASP A 200 -12.39 0.22 20.73
C ASP A 200 -12.40 1.45 21.64
N SER A 201 -11.26 2.12 21.68
CA SER A 201 -11.33 3.57 21.55
C SER A 201 -11.00 3.86 20.09
N GLU A 202 -12.00 4.10 19.24
CA GLU A 202 -11.73 4.77 17.97
C GLU A 202 -11.13 6.14 18.33
N PRO A 203 -9.82 6.33 18.13
CA PRO A 203 -9.26 7.64 18.35
C PRO A 203 -9.82 8.58 17.28
N LEU A 204 -9.81 9.88 17.60
CA LEU A 204 -10.20 10.95 16.67
C LEU A 204 -9.67 10.67 15.27
N GLY A 205 -10.53 10.79 14.25
CA GLY A 205 -10.37 10.29 12.87
C GLY A 205 -9.16 10.80 12.10
N VAL A 206 -7.95 10.42 12.53
CA VAL A 206 -6.69 10.65 11.84
C VAL A 206 -6.57 9.63 10.71
N GLY A 207 -6.56 10.12 9.47
CA GLY A 207 -6.33 9.31 8.28
C GLY A 207 -4.89 9.43 7.75
N TRP A 208 -4.55 8.57 6.78
CA TRP A 208 -3.27 8.61 6.07
C TRP A 208 -2.93 9.95 5.42
N PRO A 209 -3.87 10.67 4.77
CA PRO A 209 -3.57 12.00 4.22
C PRO A 209 -3.11 13.00 5.27
N GLN A 210 -3.66 12.93 6.49
CA GLN A 210 -3.26 13.80 7.58
C GLN A 210 -1.85 13.45 8.09
N LEU A 211 -1.53 12.15 8.26
CA LEU A 211 -0.19 11.73 8.64
C LEU A 211 0.85 12.10 7.59
N ALA A 212 0.53 11.93 6.30
CA ALA A 212 1.40 12.31 5.20
C ALA A 212 1.65 13.83 5.15
N PHE A 213 0.64 14.65 5.45
CA PHE A 213 0.82 16.09 5.57
C PHE A 213 1.75 16.50 6.72
N ILE A 214 1.74 15.73 7.81
CA ILE A 214 2.54 16.03 9.01
C ILE A 214 4.01 15.66 8.85
N ASP A 215 4.26 14.45 8.34
CA ASP A 215 5.59 13.90 8.10
C ASP A 215 5.50 12.76 7.07
N ARG A 216 5.59 13.14 5.79
CA ARG A 216 5.40 12.22 4.67
C ARG A 216 6.36 11.04 4.65
N PRO A 217 7.69 11.21 4.84
CA PRO A 217 8.61 10.09 4.91
C PRO A 217 8.22 9.07 5.97
N PHE A 218 7.90 9.52 7.19
CA PHE A 218 7.50 8.62 8.26
C PHE A 218 6.12 7.99 8.04
N ALA A 219 5.19 8.68 7.39
CA ALA A 219 3.92 8.09 6.98
C ALA A 219 4.15 6.93 5.98
N ALA A 220 5.02 7.12 4.99
CA ALA A 220 5.37 6.07 4.02
C ALA A 220 6.10 4.89 4.68
N MET A 221 6.99 5.14 5.64
CA MET A 221 7.65 4.09 6.43
C MET A 221 6.64 3.30 7.29
N ALA A 222 5.67 3.99 7.91
CA ALA A 222 4.61 3.34 8.67
C ALA A 222 3.74 2.45 7.75
N GLN A 223 3.38 2.92 6.56
CA GLN A 223 2.68 2.11 5.57
C GLN A 223 3.48 0.89 5.10
N THR A 224 4.79 1.06 4.93
CA THR A 224 5.70 -0.03 4.58
C THR A 224 5.73 -1.10 5.68
N LEU A 225 5.78 -0.71 6.96
CA LEU A 225 5.71 -1.63 8.10
C LEU A 225 4.42 -2.45 8.09
N ILE A 226 3.26 -1.80 7.90
CA ILE A 226 1.96 -2.47 7.84
C ILE A 226 1.97 -3.58 6.78
N ARG A 227 2.40 -3.21 5.56
CA ARG A 227 2.43 -4.12 4.42
C ARG A 227 3.42 -5.27 4.63
N ARG A 228 4.60 -5.00 5.20
CA ARG A 228 5.61 -6.01 5.53
C ARG A 228 5.07 -7.04 6.53
N HIS A 229 4.19 -6.62 7.44
CA HIS A 229 3.54 -7.50 8.41
C HIS A 229 2.15 -8.00 7.97
N GLY A 230 1.88 -8.00 6.66
CA GLY A 230 0.76 -8.74 6.07
C GLY A 230 -0.61 -8.05 6.18
N LYS A 231 -0.66 -6.77 6.51
CA LYS A 231 -1.89 -5.97 6.44
C LYS A 231 -1.93 -5.15 5.17
N ASP A 232 -3.10 -5.07 4.56
CA ASP A 232 -3.31 -4.23 3.39
C ASP A 232 -3.73 -2.82 3.81
N ILE A 233 -3.32 -1.85 3.01
CA ILE A 233 -3.74 -0.45 3.13
C ILE A 233 -4.67 -0.19 1.95
N SER A 234 -5.77 0.52 2.19
CA SER A 234 -6.66 0.97 1.13
C SER A 234 -5.85 1.60 0.01
N VAL A 235 -6.13 1.21 -1.23
CA VAL A 235 -5.44 1.70 -2.43
C VAL A 235 -5.34 3.22 -2.45
N ASP A 236 -6.37 3.91 -1.97
CA ASP A 236 -6.48 5.37 -1.94
C ASP A 236 -5.54 6.06 -0.97
N ASP A 237 -5.12 5.31 0.05
CA ASP A 237 -4.29 5.83 1.12
C ASP A 237 -2.81 5.54 0.87
N GLN A 238 -2.47 4.62 -0.05
CA GLN A 238 -1.09 4.22 -0.30
C GLN A 238 -0.27 5.38 -0.86
N LEU A 239 0.87 5.66 -0.21
CA LEU A 239 1.86 6.62 -0.68
C LEU A 239 2.81 5.96 -1.69
N PRO A 240 3.21 6.67 -2.77
CA PRO A 240 4.10 6.14 -3.79
C PRO A 240 5.46 5.68 -3.22
N GLU A 241 5.99 6.38 -2.21
CA GLU A 241 7.28 6.10 -1.60
C GLU A 241 7.37 4.69 -0.99
N MET A 242 6.24 4.03 -0.68
CA MET A 242 6.26 2.68 -0.10
C MET A 242 6.92 1.65 -1.02
N GLY A 243 6.89 1.87 -2.34
CA GLY A 243 7.49 0.96 -3.33
C GLY A 243 9.01 0.81 -3.19
N TRP A 244 9.66 1.73 -2.47
CA TRP A 244 11.10 1.70 -2.23
C TRP A 244 11.49 1.02 -0.92
N GLY A 245 10.52 0.78 -0.04
CA GLY A 245 10.79 0.39 1.34
C GLY A 245 11.56 1.45 2.12
N PHE A 246 12.17 1.05 3.23
CA PHE A 246 13.01 1.91 4.05
C PHE A 246 14.06 1.08 4.79
N HIS A 247 15.10 1.76 5.27
CA HIS A 247 16.18 1.16 6.02
C HIS A 247 16.29 1.80 7.40
N CYS A 248 16.63 1.00 8.41
CA CYS A 248 16.97 1.52 9.73
C CYS A 248 18.28 0.92 10.23
N ASP A 249 19.11 1.79 10.80
CA ASP A 249 20.35 1.36 11.44
C ASP A 249 20.82 2.33 12.52
N PHE A 250 21.89 1.92 13.21
CA PHE A 250 22.62 2.74 14.16
C PHE A 250 23.61 3.66 13.45
N ASN A 251 23.30 4.96 13.41
CA ASN A 251 24.18 6.01 12.91
C ASN A 251 24.65 6.86 14.10
N ASN A 252 25.96 6.88 14.38
CA ASN A 252 26.54 7.58 15.52
C ASN A 252 25.85 7.23 16.86
N ASP A 253 25.67 5.94 17.13
CA ASP A 253 24.97 5.41 18.30
C ASP A 253 23.48 5.78 18.42
N LEU A 254 22.89 6.36 17.36
CA LEU A 254 21.47 6.70 17.31
C LEU A 254 20.74 5.77 16.34
N TRP A 255 19.61 5.22 16.77
CA TRP A 255 18.74 4.47 15.86
C TRP A 255 18.04 5.45 14.92
N SER A 256 18.16 5.24 13.63
CA SER A 256 17.55 6.10 12.62
C SER A 256 16.87 5.26 11.57
N CYS A 257 15.80 5.79 11.00
CA CYS A 257 15.09 5.18 9.89
C CYS A 257 14.94 6.22 8.78
N ALA A 258 15.32 5.85 7.57
CA ALA A 258 15.21 6.73 6.41
C ALA A 258 14.65 5.97 5.22
N LEU A 259 13.89 6.70 4.41
CA LEU A 259 13.62 6.27 3.05
C LEU A 259 14.94 6.35 2.25
N PRO A 260 15.12 5.53 1.21
CA PRO A 260 16.26 5.73 0.33
C PRO A 260 16.17 7.12 -0.36
N PRO A 261 17.30 7.77 -0.69
CA PRO A 261 17.30 9.14 -1.23
C PRO A 261 16.39 9.35 -2.45
N GLU A 262 16.25 8.32 -3.28
CA GLU A 262 15.38 8.32 -4.44
C GLU A 262 13.90 8.46 -4.05
N ALA A 263 13.48 7.83 -2.95
CA ALA A 263 12.11 7.93 -2.44
C ALA A 263 11.84 9.26 -1.73
N GLU A 264 12.81 9.78 -0.95
CA GLU A 264 12.66 11.08 -0.28
C GLU A 264 12.48 12.24 -1.26
N SER A 265 13.19 12.18 -2.38
CA SER A 265 13.15 13.19 -3.45
C SER A 265 12.15 12.87 -4.55
N LEU A 266 11.36 11.79 -4.42
CA LEU A 266 10.52 11.24 -5.50
C LEU A 266 9.60 12.28 -6.14
N LEU A 267 8.99 13.15 -5.33
CA LEU A 267 8.04 14.15 -5.80
C LEU A 267 8.70 15.46 -6.27
N ASP A 268 10.02 15.61 -6.11
CA ASP A 268 10.76 16.84 -6.43
C ASP A 268 11.62 16.73 -7.70
N ARG A 269 11.80 15.51 -8.22
CA ARG A 269 12.61 15.22 -9.42
C ARG A 269 11.73 14.80 -10.59
N SER A 270 12.20 15.07 -11.80
CA SER A 270 11.44 14.92 -13.04
C SER A 270 10.72 13.57 -13.18
N PHE A 271 9.55 13.59 -13.83
CA PHE A 271 8.80 12.37 -14.12
C PHE A 271 9.68 11.33 -14.84
N SER A 272 9.60 10.08 -14.42
CA SER A 272 10.24 8.95 -15.07
C SER A 272 9.34 7.72 -15.07
N LEU A 273 9.47 6.90 -16.12
CA LEU A 273 8.76 5.62 -16.21
C LEU A 273 9.27 4.61 -15.19
N GLU A 274 10.56 4.66 -14.85
CA GLU A 274 11.18 3.76 -13.88
C GLU A 274 10.60 3.96 -12.49
N ASP A 275 10.50 5.21 -12.04
CA ASP A 275 9.90 5.54 -10.74
C ASP A 275 8.43 5.12 -10.70
N MET A 276 7.68 5.40 -11.76
CA MET A 276 6.29 4.97 -11.87
C MET A 276 6.14 3.46 -11.78
N ILE A 277 7.00 2.68 -12.43
CA ILE A 277 6.98 1.21 -12.34
C ILE A 277 7.28 0.77 -10.92
N ARG A 278 8.32 1.35 -10.30
CA ARG A 278 8.76 0.98 -8.96
C ARG A 278 7.73 1.33 -7.88
N SER A 279 6.92 2.35 -8.12
CA SER A 279 5.85 2.74 -7.22
C SER A 279 4.61 1.85 -7.33
N LYS A 280 4.51 0.97 -8.35
CA LYS A 280 3.41 -0.01 -8.47
C LYS A 280 3.61 -1.22 -7.58
N ASP A 281 2.51 -1.72 -7.03
CA ASP A 281 2.51 -2.92 -6.20
C ASP A 281 2.22 -4.17 -7.06
N THR A 282 3.24 -4.69 -7.72
CA THR A 282 3.14 -5.94 -8.49
C THR A 282 2.94 -7.18 -7.63
N ALA A 283 3.27 -7.10 -6.33
CA ALA A 283 3.13 -8.24 -5.42
C ALA A 283 1.66 -8.53 -5.07
N LEU A 284 0.78 -7.51 -5.02
CA LEU A 284 -0.64 -7.75 -4.76
C LEU A 284 -1.36 -8.39 -5.96
N CYS A 285 -0.86 -8.24 -7.19
CA CYS A 285 -1.33 -9.03 -8.34
C CYS A 285 -1.19 -10.53 -8.03
N ALA A 286 0.04 -10.99 -7.76
CA ALA A 286 0.33 -12.40 -7.45
C ALA A 286 -0.54 -12.96 -6.31
N LYS A 287 -0.76 -12.16 -5.25
CA LYS A 287 -1.61 -12.55 -4.11
C LYS A 287 -3.10 -12.70 -4.46
N LYS A 288 -3.58 -11.95 -5.46
CA LYS A 288 -4.99 -11.96 -5.89
C LYS A 288 -5.28 -12.99 -6.97
N LEU A 289 -4.25 -13.57 -7.59
CA LEU A 289 -4.45 -14.57 -8.63
C LEU A 289 -5.10 -15.84 -8.04
N PRO A 290 -6.19 -16.34 -8.64
CA PRO A 290 -6.67 -17.67 -8.32
C PRO A 290 -5.63 -18.71 -8.76
N PRO A 291 -5.70 -19.95 -8.25
CA PRO A 291 -4.87 -21.04 -8.75
C PRO A 291 -5.03 -21.17 -10.27
N LEU A 292 -3.96 -20.89 -11.02
CA LEU A 292 -3.98 -21.01 -12.47
C LEU A 292 -3.60 -22.44 -12.88
N ASN A 293 -4.14 -22.88 -14.00
CA ASN A 293 -3.68 -24.10 -14.66
C ASN A 293 -3.01 -23.72 -15.99
N GLY A 294 -2.01 -24.51 -16.42
CA GLY A 294 -1.22 -24.25 -17.62
C GLY A 294 -1.99 -24.23 -18.94
N SER A 295 -3.32 -24.34 -18.93
CA SER A 295 -4.19 -24.17 -20.10
C SER A 295 -4.95 -22.84 -20.12
N MET A 296 -4.90 -22.05 -19.04
CA MET A 296 -5.61 -20.78 -18.95
C MET A 296 -4.99 -19.71 -19.84
N VAL A 297 -5.82 -19.00 -20.60
CA VAL A 297 -5.43 -17.83 -21.37
C VAL A 297 -5.88 -16.59 -20.61
N LEU A 298 -4.93 -15.72 -20.27
CA LEU A 298 -5.20 -14.50 -19.54
C LEU A 298 -4.85 -13.28 -20.40
N SER A 299 -5.42 -12.13 -20.07
CA SER A 299 -5.01 -10.86 -20.66
C SER A 299 -4.33 -9.97 -19.62
N VAL A 300 -3.25 -9.31 -20.02
CA VAL A 300 -2.80 -8.08 -19.37
C VAL A 300 -3.04 -6.94 -20.34
N SER A 301 -3.58 -5.85 -19.83
CA SER A 301 -3.87 -4.68 -20.65
C SER A 301 -3.49 -3.44 -19.88
N VAL A 302 -2.77 -2.54 -20.54
CA VAL A 302 -2.68 -1.16 -20.04
C VAL A 302 -4.10 -0.59 -20.01
N ALA A 303 -4.39 0.34 -19.10
CA ALA A 303 -5.68 1.01 -19.17
C ALA A 303 -5.83 1.72 -20.54
N ARG A 304 -7.02 1.63 -21.12
CA ARG A 304 -7.43 2.30 -22.38
C ARG A 304 -6.83 1.73 -23.67
N THR A 305 -6.42 0.46 -23.66
CA THR A 305 -6.01 -0.32 -24.85
C THR A 305 -7.10 -1.31 -25.30
N GLY A 306 -8.38 -1.01 -25.07
CA GLY A 306 -9.48 -1.95 -25.31
C GLY A 306 -9.60 -3.06 -24.26
N SER A 307 -9.05 -2.83 -23.06
CA SER A 307 -8.98 -3.80 -21.96
C SER A 307 -10.34 -4.40 -21.58
N GLU A 308 -11.40 -3.59 -21.53
CA GLU A 308 -12.76 -4.08 -21.20
C GLU A 308 -13.34 -4.98 -22.30
N THR A 309 -13.16 -4.60 -23.56
CA THR A 309 -13.60 -5.41 -24.71
C THR A 309 -12.85 -6.75 -24.74
N LEU A 310 -11.54 -6.73 -24.52
CA LEU A 310 -10.72 -7.95 -24.45
C LEU A 310 -11.17 -8.86 -23.30
N SER A 311 -11.37 -8.29 -22.10
CA SER A 311 -11.91 -9.00 -20.95
C SER A 311 -13.23 -9.71 -21.28
N ARG A 312 -14.18 -9.02 -21.91
CA ARG A 312 -15.48 -9.60 -22.29
C ARG A 312 -15.37 -10.73 -23.32
N MET A 313 -14.47 -10.62 -24.29
CA MET A 313 -14.22 -11.70 -25.25
C MET A 313 -13.68 -12.97 -24.55
N LEU A 314 -12.86 -12.78 -23.52
CA LEU A 314 -12.25 -13.88 -22.75
C LEU A 314 -13.15 -14.45 -21.65
N GLU A 315 -14.25 -13.79 -21.25
CA GLU A 315 -15.18 -14.30 -20.22
C GLU A 315 -15.65 -15.73 -20.50
N SER A 316 -15.85 -16.06 -21.78
CA SER A 316 -16.24 -17.40 -22.26
C SER A 316 -15.21 -18.50 -21.95
N THR A 317 -13.95 -18.14 -21.69
CA THR A 317 -12.86 -19.07 -21.33
C THR A 317 -12.84 -19.41 -19.83
N GLY A 318 -13.82 -18.90 -19.06
CA GLY A 318 -14.02 -19.22 -17.65
C GLY A 318 -13.23 -18.35 -16.67
N LEU A 319 -12.50 -17.36 -17.17
CA LEU A 319 -11.76 -16.37 -16.37
C LEU A 319 -11.82 -14.98 -17.00
N ASN A 320 -11.76 -13.96 -16.15
CA ASN A 320 -11.62 -12.57 -16.54
C ASN A 320 -10.74 -11.89 -15.49
N LEU A 321 -9.47 -11.64 -15.83
CA LEU A 321 -8.57 -10.85 -14.99
C LEU A 321 -8.41 -9.47 -15.62
N HIS A 322 -9.00 -8.46 -14.97
CA HIS A 322 -8.86 -7.07 -15.36
C HIS A 322 -8.03 -6.32 -14.30
N ASP A 323 -6.73 -6.60 -14.26
CA ASP A 323 -5.81 -5.96 -13.33
C ASP A 323 -4.64 -5.31 -14.08
N HIS A 324 -4.57 -3.99 -14.00
CA HIS A 324 -3.52 -3.20 -14.63
C HIS A 324 -2.17 -3.29 -13.90
N GLN A 325 -2.13 -3.86 -12.69
CA GLN A 325 -0.91 -4.06 -11.90
C GLN A 325 -0.23 -5.41 -12.15
N CYS A 326 -0.84 -6.28 -12.96
CA CYS A 326 -0.23 -7.52 -13.41
C CYS A 326 0.60 -7.32 -14.66
N ASN A 327 1.76 -7.99 -14.75
CA ASN A 327 2.55 -8.09 -15.97
C ASN A 327 2.54 -9.54 -16.51
N ALA A 328 2.97 -9.72 -17.77
CA ALA A 328 2.89 -11.02 -18.41
C ALA A 328 3.76 -12.07 -17.72
N HIS A 329 4.95 -11.67 -17.24
CA HIS A 329 5.86 -12.57 -16.54
C HIS A 329 5.23 -13.14 -15.27
N THR A 330 4.64 -12.29 -14.42
CA THR A 330 3.94 -12.71 -13.20
C THR A 330 2.82 -13.71 -13.50
N LEU A 331 2.02 -13.49 -14.55
CA LEU A 331 0.97 -14.44 -14.91
C LEU A 331 1.52 -15.80 -15.37
N LEU A 332 2.58 -15.80 -16.19
CA LEU A 332 3.21 -17.02 -16.68
C LEU A 332 3.89 -17.81 -15.55
N GLU A 333 4.59 -17.13 -14.64
CA GLU A 333 5.19 -17.73 -13.45
C GLU A 333 4.14 -18.38 -12.53
N HIS A 334 2.95 -17.80 -12.45
CA HIS A 334 1.84 -18.33 -11.65
C HIS A 334 1.01 -19.39 -12.37
N GLY A 335 1.46 -19.82 -13.56
CA GLY A 335 0.89 -20.97 -14.26
C GLY A 335 -0.12 -20.63 -15.34
N ALA A 336 -0.25 -19.37 -15.77
CA ALA A 336 -1.00 -19.04 -16.98
C ALA A 336 -0.43 -19.81 -18.17
N GLY A 337 -1.29 -20.37 -19.02
CA GLY A 337 -0.95 -21.10 -20.25
C GLY A 337 -0.47 -20.17 -21.36
N HIS A 338 -1.14 -19.04 -21.52
CA HIS A 338 -0.85 -18.01 -22.52
C HIS A 338 -1.28 -16.64 -22.01
N VAL A 339 -0.60 -15.58 -22.44
CA VAL A 339 -0.95 -14.20 -22.09
C VAL A 339 -1.21 -13.36 -23.34
N ILE A 340 -2.32 -12.63 -23.35
CA ILE A 340 -2.66 -11.68 -24.41
C ILE A 340 -2.37 -10.26 -23.91
N VAL A 341 -1.63 -9.48 -24.68
CA VAL A 341 -1.27 -8.10 -24.37
C VAL A 341 -1.92 -7.18 -25.39
N SER A 342 -2.81 -6.30 -24.93
CA SER A 342 -3.44 -5.32 -25.81
C SER A 342 -2.58 -4.06 -25.97
N LEU A 343 -2.46 -3.61 -27.22
CA LEU A 343 -1.61 -2.50 -27.63
C LEU A 343 -2.43 -1.34 -28.17
N ARG A 344 -1.95 -0.13 -27.88
CA ARG A 344 -2.43 1.13 -28.45
C ARG A 344 -1.30 2.13 -28.48
N HIS A 345 -1.31 3.03 -29.46
CA HIS A 345 -0.36 4.12 -29.53
C HIS A 345 -0.34 4.92 -28.20
N PRO A 346 0.84 5.21 -27.62
CA PRO A 346 0.94 5.76 -26.26
C PRO A 346 0.23 7.12 -26.10
N VAL A 347 0.34 8.01 -27.09
CA VAL A 347 -0.38 9.30 -27.08
C VAL A 347 -1.89 9.09 -27.05
N SER A 348 -2.41 8.23 -27.92
CA SER A 348 -3.84 7.97 -28.06
C SER A 348 -4.42 7.29 -26.83
N ARG A 349 -3.65 6.40 -26.20
CA ARG A 349 -3.97 5.77 -24.91
C ARG A 349 -4.11 6.81 -23.80
N ILE A 350 -3.14 7.73 -23.67
CA ILE A 350 -3.16 8.79 -22.65
C ILE A 350 -4.33 9.74 -22.88
N VAL A 351 -4.55 10.20 -24.12
CA VAL A 351 -5.71 11.04 -24.48
C VAL A 351 -7.03 10.32 -24.17
N SER A 352 -7.13 9.03 -24.47
CA SER A 352 -8.33 8.25 -24.16
C SER A 352 -8.57 8.10 -22.65
N GLY A 353 -7.50 8.04 -21.85
CA GLY A 353 -7.58 8.06 -20.40
C GLY A 353 -8.12 9.38 -19.87
N MET A 354 -7.54 10.47 -20.35
CA MET A 354 -7.97 11.84 -20.06
C MET A 354 -9.45 12.07 -20.38
N GLN A 355 -9.88 11.68 -21.59
CA GLN A 355 -11.29 11.72 -22.02
C GLN A 355 -12.21 10.99 -21.06
N TRP A 356 -11.78 9.81 -20.61
CA TRP A 356 -12.53 9.00 -19.67
C TRP A 356 -12.65 9.68 -18.30
N HIS A 357 -11.57 10.28 -17.78
CA HIS A 357 -11.60 11.01 -16.51
C HIS A 357 -12.53 12.22 -16.57
N THR A 358 -12.49 13.00 -17.66
CA THR A 358 -13.44 14.08 -17.96
C THR A 358 -14.88 13.59 -17.95
N HIS A 359 -15.15 12.43 -18.57
CA HIS A 359 -16.50 11.87 -18.65
C HIS A 359 -17.05 11.47 -17.28
N VAL A 360 -16.28 10.71 -16.47
CA VAL A 360 -16.72 10.24 -15.15
C VAL A 360 -16.96 11.40 -14.17
N TYR A 361 -16.14 12.44 -14.25
CA TYR A 361 -16.36 13.65 -13.45
C TYR A 361 -17.68 14.33 -13.81
N ASN A 362 -17.95 14.55 -15.10
CA ASN A 362 -19.21 15.15 -15.55
C ASN A 362 -20.43 14.34 -15.13
N MET A 363 -20.34 13.01 -15.16
CA MET A 363 -21.39 12.13 -14.62
C MET A 363 -21.58 12.32 -13.11
N THR A 364 -20.49 12.38 -12.34
CA THR A 364 -20.53 12.58 -10.87
C THR A 364 -21.19 13.91 -10.52
N LEU A 365 -20.84 15.00 -11.23
CA LEU A 365 -21.48 16.31 -11.05
C LEU A 365 -22.98 16.26 -11.39
N ALA A 366 -23.34 15.62 -12.50
CA ALA A 366 -24.75 15.50 -12.92
C ALA A 366 -25.59 14.72 -11.90
N ILE A 367 -25.04 13.63 -11.34
CA ILE A 367 -25.68 12.86 -10.27
C ILE A 367 -25.80 13.71 -9.00
N GLY A 368 -24.74 14.41 -8.59
CA GLY A 368 -24.78 15.29 -7.41
C GLY A 368 -25.82 16.40 -7.56
N ALA A 369 -25.89 17.04 -8.73
CA ALA A 369 -26.90 18.03 -9.04
C ALA A 369 -28.33 17.43 -9.06
N PHE A 370 -28.50 16.22 -9.59
CA PHE A 370 -29.78 15.51 -9.58
C PHE A 370 -30.24 15.14 -8.15
N LEU A 371 -29.33 14.66 -7.29
CA LEU A 371 -29.63 14.34 -5.90
C LEU A 371 -29.94 15.60 -5.07
N ASN A 372 -29.22 16.70 -5.30
CA ASN A 372 -29.47 17.98 -4.63
C ASN A 372 -30.74 18.69 -5.13
N SER A 373 -31.14 18.48 -6.39
CA SER A 373 -32.41 19.00 -6.91
C SER A 373 -33.61 18.14 -6.50
N SER A 374 -33.42 16.83 -6.33
CA SER A 374 -34.48 15.89 -5.90
C SER A 374 -34.79 15.94 -4.40
N SER A 375 -33.81 16.35 -3.58
CA SER A 375 -34.00 16.59 -2.14
C SER A 375 -34.86 17.82 -1.82
N SER A 376 -35.23 18.62 -2.83
CA SER A 376 -36.25 19.67 -2.69
C SER A 376 -37.71 19.20 -2.87
N LYS A 377 -37.95 17.90 -3.15
CA LYS A 377 -39.31 17.37 -3.42
C LYS A 377 -39.70 16.04 -2.75
N LEU A 378 -38.94 15.50 -1.81
CA LEU A 378 -39.39 14.38 -0.98
C LEU A 378 -39.32 14.70 0.52
N SER A 379 -40.43 15.20 1.05
CA SER A 379 -40.79 15.00 2.46
C SER A 379 -41.62 13.72 2.56
N ILE A 380 -40.99 12.58 2.80
CA ILE A 380 -41.70 11.40 3.31
C ILE A 380 -40.86 10.75 4.41
N ALA A 381 -41.51 10.60 5.56
CA ALA A 381 -41.02 10.04 6.79
C ALA A 381 -40.61 8.56 6.66
N GLY A 382 -39.61 8.19 7.46
CA GLY A 382 -39.38 6.81 7.92
C GLY A 382 -38.28 6.06 7.19
N ALA A 383 -37.06 6.06 7.75
CA ALA A 383 -36.09 4.97 7.55
C ALA A 383 -34.96 5.06 8.61
N THR A 384 -35.24 4.63 9.83
CA THR A 384 -34.22 4.01 10.70
C THR A 384 -33.99 2.59 10.17
N GLY A 385 -32.86 2.34 9.51
CA GLY A 385 -32.47 0.99 9.08
C GLY A 385 -31.96 0.93 7.64
N ALA A 386 -30.74 1.40 7.41
CA ALA A 386 -29.97 1.09 6.20
C ALA A 386 -28.48 1.31 6.48
N HIS A 387 -27.86 0.38 7.23
CA HIS A 387 -26.41 0.37 7.47
C HIS A 387 -25.72 -0.91 6.96
N ASN A 388 -26.41 -1.77 6.19
CA ASN A 388 -25.87 -3.11 5.85
C ASN A 388 -25.83 -3.48 4.35
N GLU A 389 -25.94 -2.53 3.42
CA GLU A 389 -25.87 -2.82 1.97
C GLU A 389 -24.62 -2.25 1.27
N GLN A 390 -23.57 -1.88 2.01
CA GLN A 390 -22.30 -1.42 1.42
C GLN A 390 -21.28 -2.54 1.14
N SER A 391 -21.53 -3.80 1.53
CA SER A 391 -20.51 -4.87 1.40
C SER A 391 -20.54 -5.68 0.10
N GLU A 392 -21.49 -5.46 -0.83
CA GLU A 392 -21.59 -6.24 -2.08
C GLU A 392 -21.24 -5.46 -3.37
N ARG A 393 -20.66 -4.26 -3.25
CA ARG A 393 -20.22 -3.45 -4.41
C ARG A 393 -18.73 -3.63 -4.78
N SER A 394 -18.10 -4.73 -4.34
CA SER A 394 -16.64 -4.85 -4.21
C SER A 394 -15.84 -5.19 -5.48
N ASP A 395 -16.43 -5.67 -6.58
CA ASP A 395 -15.61 -6.34 -7.61
C ASP A 395 -15.53 -5.63 -8.97
N ARG A 396 -16.07 -4.42 -9.10
CA ARG A 396 -15.88 -3.60 -10.32
C ARG A 396 -14.91 -2.47 -10.04
N GLY A 397 -13.62 -2.71 -10.29
CA GLY A 397 -12.54 -1.73 -10.38
C GLY A 397 -12.72 -0.51 -9.49
N GLN A 398 -12.35 -0.64 -8.21
CA GLN A 398 -12.33 0.48 -7.27
C GLN A 398 -11.54 1.65 -7.88
N PHE A 399 -12.26 2.70 -8.27
CA PHE A 399 -11.63 3.96 -8.63
C PHE A 399 -10.93 4.52 -7.41
N SER A 400 -9.68 4.95 -7.62
CA SER A 400 -8.84 5.40 -6.53
C SER A 400 -9.24 6.79 -6.04
N HIS A 401 -10.36 6.87 -5.31
CA HIS A 401 -11.08 8.12 -5.02
C HIS A 401 -10.21 9.16 -4.32
N GLY A 402 -9.34 8.76 -3.40
CA GLY A 402 -8.41 9.70 -2.75
C GLY A 402 -7.45 10.37 -3.74
N ALA A 403 -6.91 9.64 -4.70
CA ALA A 403 -6.01 10.17 -5.74
C ALA A 403 -6.78 11.06 -6.73
N TYR A 404 -7.97 10.62 -7.13
CA TYR A 404 -8.86 11.40 -8.00
C TYR A 404 -9.28 12.71 -7.34
N ASP A 405 -9.71 12.68 -6.08
CA ASP A 405 -10.12 13.88 -5.36
C ASP A 405 -8.99 14.91 -5.24
N LEU A 406 -7.75 14.45 -4.99
CA LEU A 406 -6.58 15.34 -4.95
C LEU A 406 -6.29 15.94 -6.33
N GLN A 407 -6.34 15.11 -7.38
CA GLN A 407 -6.15 15.55 -8.77
C GLN A 407 -7.21 16.58 -9.16
N HIS A 408 -8.47 16.33 -8.85
CA HIS A 408 -9.60 17.21 -9.18
C HIS A 408 -9.60 18.54 -8.43
N LYS A 409 -9.09 18.57 -7.19
CA LYS A 409 -8.99 19.82 -6.42
C LYS A 409 -7.99 20.81 -7.01
N VAL A 410 -7.03 20.32 -7.79
CA VAL A 410 -5.83 21.08 -8.18
C VAL A 410 -5.81 21.39 -9.66
N PHE A 411 -6.21 20.45 -10.50
CA PHE A 411 -6.26 20.62 -11.95
C PHE A 411 -7.68 21.02 -12.36
N SER A 412 -7.83 22.23 -12.89
CA SER A 412 -9.14 22.74 -13.36
C SER A 412 -9.65 21.87 -14.50
N PHE A 413 -10.97 21.78 -14.60
CA PHE A 413 -11.60 20.86 -15.52
C PHE A 413 -11.32 21.18 -17.00
N ASP A 414 -11.31 22.47 -17.33
CA ASP A 414 -11.18 22.97 -18.69
C ASP A 414 -9.71 22.98 -19.18
N ASP A 415 -8.74 23.00 -18.26
CA ASP A 415 -7.30 22.92 -18.57
C ASP A 415 -6.67 21.59 -18.13
N PHE A 416 -7.47 20.63 -17.64
CA PHE A 416 -7.01 19.45 -16.91
C PHE A 416 -5.89 18.70 -17.65
N ASN A 417 -6.03 18.55 -18.96
CA ASN A 417 -5.16 17.68 -19.75
C ASN A 417 -3.82 18.35 -20.09
N HIS A 418 -3.86 19.63 -20.45
CA HIS A 418 -2.65 20.42 -20.69
C HIS A 418 -1.91 20.64 -19.37
N SER A 419 -2.61 21.15 -18.35
CA SER A 419 -2.01 21.49 -17.06
C SER A 419 -1.47 20.28 -16.30
N TYR A 420 -2.12 19.11 -16.37
CA TYR A 420 -1.62 17.90 -15.72
C TYR A 420 -0.33 17.39 -16.37
N VAL A 421 -0.30 17.28 -17.71
CA VAL A 421 0.92 16.83 -18.42
C VAL A 421 2.02 17.87 -18.36
N ASP A 422 1.67 19.17 -18.43
CA ASP A 422 2.64 20.25 -18.20
C ASP A 422 3.23 20.17 -16.79
N ALA A 423 2.40 19.93 -15.77
CA ALA A 423 2.86 19.74 -14.41
C ALA A 423 3.74 18.50 -14.26
N LEU A 424 3.43 17.36 -14.90
CA LEU A 424 4.31 16.18 -14.89
C LEU A 424 5.67 16.48 -15.54
N ARG A 425 5.66 17.18 -16.68
CA ARG A 425 6.84 17.48 -17.50
C ARG A 425 7.73 18.57 -16.89
N ASN A 426 7.14 19.58 -16.25
CA ASN A 426 7.83 20.78 -15.78
C ASN A 426 8.01 20.77 -14.25
N THR A 427 9.23 20.51 -13.77
CA THR A 427 9.55 20.51 -12.33
C THR A 427 9.37 21.87 -11.65
N SER A 428 9.28 22.96 -12.42
CA SER A 428 9.03 24.31 -11.90
C SER A 428 7.54 24.65 -11.80
N ASP A 429 6.67 23.77 -12.26
CA ASP A 429 5.22 23.93 -12.13
C ASP A 429 4.82 23.81 -10.65
N PRO A 430 4.00 24.74 -10.11
CA PRO A 430 3.56 24.68 -8.71
C PRO A 430 2.79 23.40 -8.37
N ASN A 431 2.21 22.73 -9.37
CA ASN A 431 1.46 21.49 -9.20
C ASN A 431 2.28 20.23 -9.52
N HIS A 432 3.58 20.34 -9.84
CA HIS A 432 4.44 19.20 -10.19
C HIS A 432 4.42 18.10 -9.13
N ARG A 433 4.63 18.45 -7.86
CA ARG A 433 4.62 17.50 -6.74
C ARG A 433 3.30 16.73 -6.64
N ILE A 434 2.19 17.42 -6.89
CA ILE A 434 0.84 16.83 -6.83
C ILE A 434 0.61 15.92 -8.04
N ALA A 435 1.06 16.34 -9.23
CA ALA A 435 0.98 15.53 -10.44
C ALA A 435 1.72 14.20 -10.25
N LEU A 436 2.95 14.24 -9.69
CA LEU A 436 3.73 13.05 -9.38
C LEU A 436 3.11 12.20 -8.26
N ASP A 437 2.58 12.80 -7.19
CA ASP A 437 1.90 12.04 -6.13
C ASP A 437 0.73 11.24 -6.69
N VAL A 438 -0.09 11.87 -7.54
CA VAL A 438 -1.19 11.19 -8.21
C VAL A 438 -0.68 10.13 -9.17
N GLN A 439 0.35 10.43 -9.98
CA GLN A 439 0.84 9.53 -11.02
C GLN A 439 1.51 8.26 -10.47
N TYR A 440 2.26 8.41 -9.38
CA TYR A 440 3.04 7.33 -8.80
C TYR A 440 2.27 6.50 -7.76
N ARG A 441 1.04 6.86 -7.37
CA ARG A 441 0.28 6.01 -6.44
C ARG A 441 0.14 4.57 -6.98
N PRO A 442 0.20 3.52 -6.13
CA PRO A 442 0.40 2.15 -6.60
C PRO A 442 -0.66 1.56 -7.55
N TYR A 443 -1.86 2.15 -7.68
CA TYR A 443 -2.89 1.66 -8.62
C TYR A 443 -3.42 2.75 -9.56
N SER A 444 -3.04 4.02 -9.33
CA SER A 444 -3.55 5.17 -10.06
C SER A 444 -3.00 5.25 -11.49
N ASN A 445 -3.72 5.99 -12.34
CA ASN A 445 -3.30 6.44 -13.67
C ASN A 445 -2.59 5.36 -14.50
N SER A 446 -3.15 4.16 -14.51
CA SER A 446 -2.62 3.01 -15.24
C SER A 446 -2.52 3.26 -16.76
N VAL A 447 -3.11 4.34 -17.27
CA VAL A 447 -3.02 4.80 -18.66
C VAL A 447 -1.62 5.25 -19.08
N PHE A 448 -0.75 5.55 -18.11
CA PHE A 448 0.65 5.87 -18.34
C PHE A 448 1.55 4.62 -18.23
N MET A 449 1.08 3.45 -17.80
CA MET A 449 2.00 2.31 -17.63
C MET A 449 2.69 1.91 -18.95
N PRO A 450 4.04 1.80 -19.00
CA PRO A 450 4.76 1.47 -20.22
C PRO A 450 4.61 -0.01 -20.54
N VAL A 451 4.17 -0.33 -21.76
CA VAL A 451 4.01 -1.71 -22.24
C VAL A 451 5.33 -2.45 -22.15
N VAL A 452 6.39 -1.88 -22.73
CA VAL A 452 7.66 -2.58 -22.89
C VAL A 452 8.32 -2.80 -21.54
N ASP A 453 8.46 -1.74 -20.73
CA ASP A 453 9.20 -1.81 -19.48
C ASP A 453 8.45 -2.49 -18.32
N PHE A 454 7.11 -2.45 -18.32
CA PHE A 454 6.32 -3.07 -17.25
C PHE A 454 5.74 -4.44 -17.63
N TYR A 455 5.07 -4.54 -18.79
CA TYR A 455 4.30 -5.73 -19.12
C TYR A 455 5.14 -6.83 -19.79
N ILE A 456 6.23 -6.48 -20.45
CA ILE A 456 7.02 -7.38 -21.33
C ILE A 456 8.45 -7.62 -20.82
N LYS A 457 9.03 -6.66 -20.10
CA LYS A 457 10.40 -6.76 -19.60
C LYS A 457 10.58 -7.98 -18.69
N GLY A 458 11.69 -8.69 -18.86
CA GLY A 458 12.03 -9.88 -18.07
C GLY A 458 11.57 -11.21 -18.67
N LEU A 459 10.70 -11.21 -19.69
CA LEU A 459 10.30 -12.44 -20.37
C LEU A 459 11.48 -13.13 -21.07
N THR A 460 11.65 -14.41 -20.78
CA THR A 460 12.54 -15.33 -21.53
C THR A 460 12.03 -15.53 -22.96
N ASN A 461 12.87 -16.10 -23.83
CA ASN A 461 12.47 -16.42 -25.21
C ASN A 461 11.31 -17.45 -25.26
N GLU A 462 11.29 -18.39 -24.32
CA GLU A 462 10.21 -19.37 -24.19
C GLU A 462 8.90 -18.70 -23.78
N GLU A 463 8.94 -17.88 -22.72
CA GLU A 463 7.77 -17.11 -22.27
C GLU A 463 7.25 -16.17 -23.36
N ARG A 464 8.14 -15.52 -24.11
CA ARG A 464 7.75 -14.65 -25.24
C ARG A 464 6.96 -15.42 -26.30
N GLY A 465 7.23 -16.71 -26.51
CA GLY A 465 6.45 -17.57 -27.41
C GLY A 465 5.02 -17.84 -26.92
N ARG A 466 4.72 -17.53 -25.65
CA ARG A 466 3.42 -17.70 -25.00
C ARG A 466 2.70 -16.36 -24.77
N VAL A 467 3.17 -15.32 -25.45
CA VAL A 467 2.56 -13.98 -25.41
C VAL A 467 2.07 -13.60 -26.81
N SER A 468 0.77 -13.27 -26.91
CA SER A 468 0.18 -12.73 -28.13
C SER A 468 -0.11 -11.25 -27.97
N PHE A 469 0.13 -10.47 -29.03
CA PHE A 469 -0.19 -9.05 -29.08
C PHE A 469 -1.45 -8.84 -29.92
N VAL A 470 -2.32 -7.94 -29.45
CA VAL A 470 -3.53 -7.54 -30.15
C VAL A 470 -3.62 -6.02 -30.21
N CYS A 471 -3.91 -5.46 -31.38
CA CYS A 471 -3.94 -4.02 -31.57
C CYS A 471 -5.36 -3.50 -31.40
N THR A 472 -5.54 -2.39 -30.67
CA THR A 472 -6.88 -1.81 -30.45
C THR A 472 -7.61 -1.50 -31.77
N CYS A 473 -6.88 -1.08 -32.82
CA CYS A 473 -7.45 -0.73 -34.12
C CYS A 473 -7.97 -1.93 -34.93
N THR A 474 -7.46 -3.14 -34.66
CA THR A 474 -7.82 -4.41 -35.33
C THR A 474 -8.14 -5.49 -34.31
N LEU A 475 -8.72 -5.07 -33.17
CA LEU A 475 -8.89 -5.95 -32.02
C LEU A 475 -9.66 -7.21 -32.40
N LYS A 476 -10.68 -7.07 -33.25
CA LYS A 476 -11.47 -8.19 -33.74
C LYS A 476 -10.62 -9.16 -34.56
N GLU A 477 -9.90 -8.68 -35.57
CA GLU A 477 -9.08 -9.50 -36.46
C GLU A 477 -7.96 -10.21 -35.69
N ASP A 478 -7.32 -9.50 -34.76
CA ASP A 478 -6.27 -10.06 -33.92
C ASP A 478 -6.81 -11.11 -32.94
N MET A 479 -7.98 -10.88 -32.36
CA MET A 479 -8.63 -11.87 -31.50
C MET A 479 -9.15 -13.09 -32.29
N ASP A 480 -9.66 -12.90 -33.51
CA ASP A 480 -10.01 -13.99 -34.43
C ASP A 480 -8.79 -14.88 -34.72
N ARG A 481 -7.62 -14.26 -34.91
CA ARG A 481 -6.35 -14.97 -35.11
C ARG A 481 -5.93 -15.72 -33.84
N VAL A 482 -5.88 -15.05 -32.69
CA VAL A 482 -5.48 -15.66 -31.40
C VAL A 482 -6.42 -16.81 -31.02
N SER A 483 -7.72 -16.64 -31.24
CA SER A 483 -8.74 -17.68 -31.01
C SER A 483 -8.42 -18.96 -31.79
N LYS A 484 -8.08 -18.83 -33.08
CA LYS A 484 -7.69 -19.96 -33.94
C LYS A 484 -6.35 -20.58 -33.52
N GLU A 485 -5.34 -19.75 -33.26
CA GLU A 485 -3.99 -20.21 -32.86
C GLU A 485 -4.03 -21.02 -31.57
N LEU A 486 -4.84 -20.60 -30.60
CA LEU A 486 -4.95 -21.22 -29.29
C LEU A 486 -6.11 -22.22 -29.17
N ASN A 487 -6.82 -22.48 -30.28
CA ASN A 487 -8.02 -23.33 -30.32
C ASN A 487 -9.06 -22.96 -29.24
N LEU A 488 -9.29 -21.66 -29.08
CA LEU A 488 -10.31 -21.10 -28.21
C LEU A 488 -11.64 -20.99 -28.97
N ASN A 489 -12.75 -21.08 -28.25
CA ASN A 489 -14.07 -20.83 -28.81
C ASN A 489 -14.56 -19.45 -28.38
N LEU A 490 -13.85 -18.39 -28.82
CA LEU A 490 -14.19 -17.01 -28.47
C LEU A 490 -15.33 -16.49 -29.34
N ASP A 491 -16.29 -15.78 -28.73
CA ASP A 491 -17.26 -14.97 -29.44
C ASP A 491 -16.64 -13.61 -29.77
N THR A 492 -16.11 -13.49 -30.98
CA THR A 492 -15.51 -12.26 -31.52
C THR A 492 -16.52 -11.38 -32.24
N GLU A 493 -17.78 -11.81 -32.38
CA GLU A 493 -18.86 -11.02 -33.00
C GLU A 493 -19.49 -10.03 -32.02
N ILE A 494 -19.39 -10.29 -30.71
CA ILE A 494 -20.10 -9.56 -29.64
C ILE A 494 -19.87 -8.03 -29.61
N LEU A 495 -18.75 -7.51 -30.12
CA LEU A 495 -18.43 -6.07 -30.10
C LEU A 495 -17.58 -5.61 -31.30
N SER A 496 -18.17 -4.80 -32.19
CA SER A 496 -17.42 -3.74 -32.89
C SER A 496 -17.09 -2.66 -31.88
N HIS A 497 -15.81 -2.40 -31.61
CA HIS A 497 -15.39 -1.31 -30.73
C HIS A 497 -15.67 0.04 -31.41
N GLU A 498 -16.89 0.54 -31.35
CA GLU A 498 -17.24 1.89 -31.81
C GLU A 498 -16.60 2.91 -30.84
N SER A 499 -15.39 3.37 -31.13
CA SER A 499 -14.83 4.51 -30.41
C SER A 499 -15.57 5.78 -30.84
N VAL A 500 -16.56 6.20 -30.05
CA VAL A 500 -17.43 7.38 -30.32
C VAL A 500 -16.64 8.70 -30.38
N SER A 501 -15.40 8.70 -29.87
CA SER A 501 -14.34 9.62 -30.29
C SER A 501 -13.07 8.80 -30.55
N SER A 502 -12.47 8.97 -31.73
CA SER A 502 -11.17 8.38 -32.07
C SER A 502 -10.07 9.18 -31.37
N SER A 503 -9.67 8.77 -30.17
CA SER A 503 -8.42 9.28 -29.53
C SER A 503 -7.18 9.07 -30.41
N ASP A 504 -7.32 8.24 -31.44
CA ASP A 504 -6.31 7.93 -32.44
C ASP A 504 -6.24 9.01 -33.55
N ASP A 505 -7.21 9.94 -33.62
CA ASP A 505 -7.21 11.08 -34.54
C ASP A 505 -6.24 12.19 -34.05
N PRO A 506 -5.24 12.60 -34.85
CA PRO A 506 -4.33 13.70 -34.50
C PRO A 506 -5.03 15.03 -34.14
N GLU A 507 -6.15 15.37 -34.79
CA GLU A 507 -6.90 16.60 -34.47
C GLU A 507 -7.52 16.50 -33.08
N VAL A 508 -8.05 15.33 -32.73
CA VAL A 508 -8.55 15.06 -31.38
C VAL A 508 -7.40 15.08 -30.39
N GLN A 509 -6.24 14.49 -30.68
CA GLN A 509 -5.09 14.55 -29.78
C GLN A 509 -4.68 15.99 -29.47
N LEU A 510 -4.68 16.88 -30.48
CA LEU A 510 -4.36 18.30 -30.33
C LEU A 510 -5.42 19.10 -29.54
N GLN A 511 -6.67 18.63 -29.48
CA GLN A 511 -7.68 19.21 -28.59
C GLN A 511 -7.41 18.91 -27.10
N TRP A 512 -6.66 17.83 -26.82
CA TRP A 512 -6.42 17.35 -25.46
C TRP A 512 -4.99 17.61 -24.97
N LEU A 513 -4.02 17.66 -25.88
CA LEU A 513 -2.60 17.83 -25.58
C LEU A 513 -1.97 18.87 -26.49
N SER A 514 -1.09 19.70 -25.93
CA SER A 514 -0.30 20.62 -26.75
C SER A 514 0.69 19.80 -27.59
N GLN A 515 1.11 20.32 -28.75
CA GLN A 515 2.13 19.63 -29.56
C GLN A 515 3.37 19.30 -28.73
N ARG A 516 3.79 20.22 -27.85
CA ARG A 516 4.92 20.01 -26.94
C ARG A 516 4.72 18.82 -25.99
N ASN A 517 3.51 18.60 -25.49
CA ASN A 517 3.20 17.46 -24.62
C ASN A 517 3.09 16.15 -25.42
N ILE A 518 2.60 16.21 -26.65
CA ILE A 518 2.63 15.06 -27.58
C ILE A 518 4.08 14.64 -27.86
N ASP A 519 4.95 15.60 -28.21
CA ASP A 519 6.36 15.34 -28.49
C ASP A 519 7.08 14.77 -27.27
N TRP A 520 6.82 15.34 -26.08
CA TRP A 520 7.38 14.83 -24.83
C TRP A 520 6.91 13.40 -24.53
N ILE A 521 5.63 13.08 -24.70
CA ILE A 521 5.10 11.72 -24.52
C ILE A 521 5.80 10.75 -25.48
N ARG A 522 5.92 11.10 -26.76
CA ARG A 522 6.64 10.26 -27.74
C ARG A 522 8.09 10.03 -27.34
N GLU A 523 8.76 11.06 -26.83
CA GLU A 523 10.14 10.96 -26.36
C GLU A 523 10.26 9.96 -25.20
N ILE A 524 9.45 10.11 -24.14
CA ILE A 524 9.55 9.24 -22.96
C ILE A 524 9.00 7.82 -23.21
N TYR A 525 8.06 7.64 -24.15
CA TYR A 525 7.50 6.35 -24.55
C TYR A 525 8.08 5.83 -25.88
N ALA A 526 9.27 6.27 -26.30
CA ALA A 526 9.82 5.89 -27.60
C ALA A 526 9.92 4.36 -27.81
N ALA A 527 10.23 3.61 -26.74
CA ALA A 527 10.24 2.14 -26.78
C ALA A 527 8.83 1.55 -26.99
N ASP A 528 7.83 2.09 -26.30
CA ASP A 528 6.43 1.69 -26.46
C ASP A 528 5.88 2.03 -27.85
N GLU A 529 6.22 3.22 -28.38
CA GLU A 529 5.81 3.64 -29.73
C GLU A 529 6.46 2.75 -30.80
N ALA A 530 7.77 2.49 -30.71
CA ALA A 530 8.46 1.57 -31.62
C ALA A 530 7.87 0.15 -31.55
N PHE A 531 7.57 -0.33 -30.34
CA PHE A 531 6.95 -1.64 -30.13
C PHE A 531 5.54 -1.70 -30.71
N TYR A 532 4.74 -0.64 -30.50
CA TYR A 532 3.43 -0.51 -31.11
C TYR A 532 3.53 -0.54 -32.64
N LEU A 533 4.42 0.25 -33.26
CA LEU A 533 4.58 0.28 -34.71
C LEU A 533 5.04 -1.06 -35.27
N GLN A 534 5.89 -1.80 -34.54
CA GLN A 534 6.30 -3.15 -34.93
C GLN A 534 5.12 -4.13 -35.01
N HIS A 535 4.18 -4.05 -34.07
CA HIS A 535 3.08 -5.01 -33.95
C HIS A 535 1.76 -4.54 -34.57
N CYS A 536 1.60 -3.23 -34.76
CA CYS A 536 0.36 -2.57 -35.14
C CYS A 536 0.56 -1.63 -36.35
N SER A 537 1.55 -1.88 -37.20
CA SER A 537 1.86 -1.05 -38.38
C SER A 537 0.66 -0.84 -39.32
N HIS A 538 -0.24 -1.80 -39.41
CA HIS A 538 -1.48 -1.70 -40.20
C HIS A 538 -2.49 -0.69 -39.64
N CYS A 539 -2.33 -0.23 -38.40
CA CYS A 539 -3.14 0.85 -37.83
C CYS A 539 -2.79 2.23 -38.40
N GLU A 540 -1.68 2.39 -39.14
CA GLU A 540 -1.26 3.67 -39.72
C GLU A 540 -1.36 3.67 -41.26
N PRO A 541 -2.54 3.95 -41.86
CA PRO A 541 -2.73 3.94 -43.31
C PRO A 541 -2.03 5.11 -44.07
N ASN A 542 -1.09 5.81 -43.43
CA ASN A 542 -0.32 6.93 -43.99
C ASN A 542 1.20 6.89 -43.69
N ALA A 543 1.70 5.92 -42.90
CA ALA A 543 3.12 5.83 -42.57
C ALA A 543 3.91 5.40 -43.83
N LYS A 544 4.51 6.37 -44.53
CA LYS A 544 5.51 6.06 -45.55
C LYS A 544 6.64 5.28 -44.87
N PRO A 545 7.13 4.18 -45.46
CA PRO A 545 8.28 3.48 -44.91
C PRO A 545 9.45 4.48 -44.77
N HIS A 546 9.96 4.59 -43.56
CA HIS A 546 11.22 5.27 -43.30
C HIS A 546 12.34 4.33 -43.75
N ASP A 547 12.83 4.54 -44.98
CA ASP A 547 14.07 3.97 -45.51
C ASP A 547 15.31 4.61 -44.86
#